data_AF-A0A5C5ZBJ0-F1
#
_entry.id   AF-A0A5C5ZBJ0-F1
#
_cell.length_a   1.000
_cell.length_b   1.000
_cell.length_c   1.000
_cell.angle_alpha   90.00
_cell.angle_beta   90.00
_cell.angle_gamma   90.00
#
_symmetry.space_group_name_H-M   'P 1'
#
loop_
_entity.id
_entity.type
_entity.pdbx_description
1 polymer ?
#
loop_
_entity_poly.entity_id
_entity_poly.type
_entity_poly.pdbx_seq_one_letter_code
_entity_poly.pdbx_strand_id
1 'polypeptide(L)'
;MKFILQPWQLFAVILASWINRQQQDAIEYLRTENAVLKEQFGKKRILLTDAQRRRLAVKCKILGRKALEQFGTLFTPDTILRLH
;
A
#
# COMPACT_ATOMS: atom_id res chain seq x y z
N MET A 1 31.80 -3.04 -21.88
CA MET A 1 30.66 -3.94 -21.57
C MET A 1 29.46 -3.50 -22.41
N LYS A 2 29.05 -4.29 -23.42
CA LYS A 2 27.90 -3.98 -24.27
C LYS A 2 26.62 -4.39 -23.53
N PHE A 3 26.02 -3.45 -22.79
CA PHE A 3 24.65 -3.60 -22.26
C PHE A 3 23.67 -3.46 -23.43
N ILE A 4 23.51 -4.53 -24.20
CA ILE A 4 22.48 -4.60 -25.25
C ILE A 4 21.21 -5.05 -24.52
N LEU A 5 20.39 -4.10 -24.06
CA LEU A 5 19.03 -4.41 -23.67
C LEU A 5 18.36 -5.06 -24.88
N GLN A 6 18.03 -6.35 -24.76
CA GLN A 6 17.34 -7.05 -25.84
C GLN A 6 15.97 -6.39 -26.05
N PRO A 7 15.44 -6.37 -27.28
CA PRO A 7 14.17 -5.69 -27.58
C PRO A 7 13.03 -6.08 -26.63
N TRP A 8 12.93 -7.36 -26.25
CA TRP A 8 11.93 -7.84 -25.29
C TRP A 8 12.12 -7.30 -23.86
N GLN A 9 13.35 -7.02 -23.44
CA GLN A 9 13.63 -6.39 -22.14
C GLN A 9 13.15 -4.95 -22.14
N LEU A 10 13.32 -4.23 -23.27
CA LEU A 10 12.76 -2.89 -23.42
C LEU A 10 11.24 -2.91 -23.36
N PHE A 11 10.59 -3.86 -24.06
CA PHE A 11 9.14 -4.05 -23.96
C PHE A 11 8.70 -4.35 -22.52
N ALA A 12 9.41 -5.23 -21.81
CA ALA A 12 9.11 -5.56 -20.41
C ALA A 12 9.25 -4.34 -19.48
N VAL A 13 10.29 -3.51 -19.66
CA VAL A 13 10.50 -2.29 -18.87
C VAL A 13 9.42 -1.23 -19.16
N ILE A 14 9.04 -1.05 -20.42
CA ILE A 14 7.97 -0.13 -20.81
C ILE A 14 6.65 -0.57 -20.19
N LEU A 15 6.30 -1.86 -20.29
CA LEU A 15 5.10 -2.42 -19.68
C LEU A 15 5.11 -2.29 -18.15
N ALA A 16 6.23 -2.64 -17.50
CA ALA A 16 6.37 -2.50 -16.05
C ALA A 16 6.24 -1.04 -15.61
N SER A 17 6.82 -0.10 -16.36
CA SER A 17 6.72 1.34 -16.07
C SER A 17 5.29 1.85 -16.23
N TRP A 18 4.56 1.39 -17.24
CA TRP A 18 3.17 1.76 -17.46
C TRP A 18 2.25 1.21 -16.34
N ILE A 19 2.40 -0.08 -16.02
CA ILE A 19 1.66 -0.71 -14.91
C ILE A 19 1.97 -0.02 -13.59
N ASN A 20 3.24 0.31 -13.34
CA ASN A 20 3.65 0.97 -12.11
C ASN A 20 3.01 2.35 -11.96
N ARG A 21 2.95 3.16 -13.03
CA ARG A 21 2.23 4.45 -13.01
C ARG A 21 0.76 4.29 -12.65
N GLN A 22 0.06 3.36 -13.32
CA GLN A 22 -1.35 3.10 -13.04
C GLN A 22 -1.57 2.63 -11.59
N GLN A 23 -0.68 1.79 -11.07
CA GLN A 23 -0.71 1.38 -9.67
C GLN A 23 -0.49 2.55 -8.71
N GLN A 24 0.39 3.48 -9.07
CA GLN A 24 0.71 4.64 -8.25
C GLN A 24 -0.46 5.61 -8.15
N ASP A 25 -1.19 5.84 -9.24
CA ASP A 25 -2.42 6.64 -9.26
C ASP A 25 -3.51 6.01 -8.36
N ALA A 26 -3.69 4.70 -8.43
CA ALA A 26 -4.64 3.98 -7.59
C ALA A 26 -4.26 4.06 -6.09
N ILE A 27 -2.97 3.96 -5.78
CA ILE A 27 -2.45 4.12 -4.42
C ILE A 27 -2.71 5.53 -3.90
N GLU A 28 -2.48 6.55 -4.72
CA GLU A 28 -2.69 7.95 -4.36
C GLU A 28 -4.17 8.26 -4.11
N TYR A 29 -5.06 7.74 -4.96
CA TYR A 29 -6.50 7.81 -4.74
C TYR A 29 -6.90 7.17 -3.41
N LEU A 30 -6.50 5.92 -3.16
CA LEU A 30 -6.83 5.21 -1.91
C LEU A 30 -6.23 5.90 -0.68
N ARG A 31 -5.07 6.55 -0.81
CA ARG A 31 -4.48 7.34 0.28
C ARG A 31 -5.34 8.56 0.58
N THR A 32 -5.81 9.25 -0.45
CA THR A 32 -6.71 10.41 -0.32
C THR A 32 -8.02 10.00 0.32
N GLU A 33 -8.61 8.89 -0.10
CA GLU A 33 -9.82 8.34 0.51
C GLU A 33 -9.62 7.99 2.00
N ASN A 34 -8.51 7.34 2.36
CA ASN A 34 -8.17 7.06 3.76
C ASN A 34 -8.01 8.35 4.60
N ALA A 35 -7.44 9.41 4.03
CA ALA A 35 -7.29 10.70 4.69
C ALA A 35 -8.65 11.36 4.94
N VAL A 36 -9.53 11.39 3.93
CA VAL A 36 -10.90 11.90 4.06
C VAL A 36 -11.68 11.10 5.09
N LEU A 37 -11.60 9.77 5.06
CA LEU A 37 -12.23 8.91 6.08
C LEU A 37 -11.68 9.23 7.48
N LYS A 38 -10.37 9.40 7.63
CA LYS A 38 -9.75 9.79 8.91
C LYS A 38 -10.27 11.12 9.42
N GLU A 39 -10.46 12.11 8.54
CA GLU A 39 -11.07 13.40 8.88
C GLU A 39 -12.53 13.25 9.30
N GLN A 40 -13.31 12.44 8.59
CA GLN A 40 -14.72 12.17 8.90
C GLN A 40 -14.90 11.45 10.25
N PHE A 41 -14.04 10.48 10.57
CA PHE A 41 -14.05 9.81 11.88
C PHE A 41 -13.51 10.70 13.01
N GLY A 42 -12.84 11.81 12.68
CA GLY A 42 -12.31 12.79 13.63
C GLY A 42 -11.35 12.18 14.65
N LYS A 43 -11.43 12.64 15.92
CA LYS A 43 -10.60 12.11 17.03
C LYS A 43 -11.14 10.80 17.64
N LYS A 44 -12.23 10.22 17.10
CA LYS A 44 -12.80 9.00 17.67
C LYS A 44 -11.89 7.81 17.37
N ARG A 45 -11.62 7.01 18.40
CA ARG A 45 -10.83 5.79 18.30
C ARG A 45 -11.60 4.77 17.44
N ILE A 46 -11.07 4.44 16.27
CA ILE A 46 -11.67 3.43 15.39
C ILE A 46 -11.44 2.05 16.02
N LEU A 47 -12.50 1.44 16.51
CA LEU A 47 -12.47 0.08 17.04
C LEU A 47 -12.69 -0.92 15.92
N LEU A 48 -11.63 -1.66 15.58
CA LEU A 48 -11.71 -2.76 14.61
C LEU A 48 -12.25 -4.02 15.29
N THR A 49 -13.17 -4.71 14.61
CA THR A 49 -13.57 -6.08 14.97
C THR A 49 -12.44 -7.07 14.68
N ASP A 50 -12.44 -8.24 15.32
CA ASP A 50 -11.39 -9.23 15.11
C ASP A 50 -11.31 -9.74 13.67
N ALA A 51 -12.45 -9.80 12.97
CA ALA A 51 -12.48 -10.10 11.53
C ALA A 51 -11.77 -9.01 10.70
N GLN A 52 -11.97 -7.74 11.03
CA GLN A 52 -11.27 -6.61 10.37
C GLN A 52 -9.77 -6.63 10.68
N ARG A 53 -9.40 -6.88 11.93
CA ARG A 53 -8.00 -7.01 12.36
C ARG A 53 -7.28 -8.13 11.61
N ARG A 54 -7.89 -9.32 11.50
CA ARG A 54 -7.31 -10.47 10.79
C ARG A 54 -7.08 -10.17 9.31
N ARG A 55 -8.06 -9.53 8.65
CA ARG A 55 -7.92 -9.12 7.24
C ARG A 55 -6.76 -8.12 7.07
N LEU A 56 -6.66 -7.14 7.97
CA LEU A 56 -5.57 -6.16 7.95
C LEU A 56 -4.21 -6.80 8.21
N ALA A 57 -4.11 -7.70 9.19
CA ALA A 57 -2.87 -8.39 9.55
C ALA A 57 -2.32 -9.21 8.37
N VAL A 58 -3.17 -9.94 7.64
CA VAL A 58 -2.76 -10.72 6.45
C VAL A 58 -2.21 -9.79 5.36
N LYS A 59 -2.90 -8.69 5.06
CA LYS A 59 -2.44 -7.71 4.05
C LYS A 59 -1.15 -7.00 4.47
N CYS A 60 -1.03 -6.65 5.75
CA CYS A 60 0.17 -6.02 6.31
C CYS A 60 1.38 -6.94 6.29
N LYS A 61 1.21 -8.24 6.55
CA LYS A 61 2.29 -9.23 6.46
C LYS A 61 2.86 -9.34 5.04
N ILE A 62 1.99 -9.23 4.02
CA ILE A 62 2.40 -9.28 2.60
C ILE A 62 3.16 -8.02 2.20
N LEU A 63 2.69 -6.83 2.64
CA LEU A 63 3.30 -5.55 2.27
C LEU A 63 4.60 -5.26 3.04
N GLY A 64 4.72 -5.75 4.27
CA GLY A 64 5.88 -5.48 5.13
C GLY A 64 5.93 -4.04 5.67
N ARG A 65 6.83 -3.80 6.63
CA ARG A 65 6.90 -2.55 7.41
C ARG A 65 7.13 -1.30 6.53
N LYS A 66 8.11 -1.34 5.64
CA LYS A 66 8.51 -0.17 4.82
C LYS A 66 7.39 0.31 3.90
N ALA A 67 6.65 -0.63 3.32
CA ALA A 67 5.54 -0.29 2.44
C ALA A 67 4.38 0.31 3.27
N LEU A 68 4.08 -0.24 4.45
CA LEU A 68 3.04 0.29 5.34
C LEU A 68 3.34 1.72 5.82
N GLU A 69 4.60 2.04 6.13
CA GLU A 69 5.02 3.41 6.46
C GLU A 69 4.76 4.38 5.30
N GLN A 70 4.94 3.94 4.05
CA GLN A 70 4.65 4.74 2.87
C GLN A 70 3.15 4.90 2.60
N PHE A 71 2.30 3.92 2.92
CA PHE A 71 0.87 3.98 2.58
C PHE A 71 0.05 4.95 3.44
N GLY A 72 0.59 5.48 4.54
CA GLY A 72 -0.11 6.48 5.36
C GLY A 72 -1.41 5.93 5.96
N THR A 73 -1.29 4.79 6.64
CA THR A 73 -2.44 4.03 7.16
C THR A 73 -3.16 4.75 8.31
N LEU A 74 -4.47 4.50 8.43
CA LEU A 74 -5.31 4.92 9.56
C LEU A 74 -4.76 4.49 10.94
N PHE A 75 -3.96 3.43 10.97
CA PHE A 75 -3.31 2.89 12.17
C PHE A 75 -1.80 2.81 11.96
N THR A 76 -1.04 2.98 13.04
CA THR A 76 0.43 2.84 13.00
C THR A 76 0.82 1.42 12.55
N PRO A 77 1.80 1.27 11.64
CA PRO A 77 2.26 -0.03 11.15
C PRO A 77 2.63 -1.00 12.28
N ASP A 78 3.31 -0.51 13.32
CA ASP A 78 3.66 -1.30 14.51
C ASP A 78 2.43 -1.84 15.25
N THR A 79 1.33 -1.10 15.29
CA THR A 79 0.09 -1.55 15.96
C THR A 79 -0.57 -2.69 15.19
N ILE A 80 -0.54 -2.66 13.85
CA ILE A 80 -1.16 -3.72 13.03
C ILE A 80 -0.27 -4.95 12.94
N LEU A 81 1.06 -4.77 12.86
CA LEU A 81 2.02 -5.88 12.83
C LEU A 81 2.03 -6.70 14.13
N ARG A 82 1.64 -6.10 15.26
CA ARG A 82 1.46 -6.79 16.55
C ARG A 82 0.16 -7.60 16.65
N LEU A 83 -0.77 -7.48 15.70
CA LEU A 83 -2.03 -8.24 15.67
C LEU A 83 -1.86 -9.64 15.05
N HIS A 84 -0.63 -10.15 15.00
CA HIS A 84 -0.29 -11.48 14.49
C HIS A 84 -0.34 -12.52 15.61
#